data_AF-A0A1A8MSU8-F1
#
_entry.id   AF-A0A1A8MSU8-F1
#
_cell.length_a   1.000
_cell.length_b   1.000
_cell.length_c   1.000
_cell.angle_alpha   90.00
_cell.angle_beta   90.00
_cell.angle_gamma   90.00
#
_symmetry.space_group_name_H-M   'P 1'
#
loop_
_entity.id
_entity.type
_entity.pdbx_description
1 polymer ?
#
loop_
_entity_poly.entity_id
_entity_poly.type
_entity_poly.pdbx_seq_one_letter_code
_entity_poly.pdbx_strand_id
1 'polypeptide(L)' 'QRRPCPAQCSHPAPSDSCCPACDSCLYEGIVRSQSRTFTSLHNPCQSCTCVRGSVSCVPLICPPAPCSR' A
#
# COMPACT_ATOMS: atom_id res chain seq x y z
N GLN A 1 13.50 28.84 -1.70
CA GLN A 1 12.44 28.36 -2.62
C GLN A 1 12.17 26.89 -2.33
N ARG A 2 10.94 26.50 -2.01
CA ARG A 2 10.57 25.08 -1.87
C ARG A 2 10.40 24.50 -3.28
N ARG A 3 11.35 23.68 -3.73
CA ARG A 3 11.19 22.93 -4.98
C ARG A 3 10.12 21.85 -4.76
N PRO A 4 9.05 21.80 -5.57
CA PRO A 4 8.12 20.69 -5.51
C PRO A 4 8.85 19.40 -5.93
N CYS A 5 8.67 18.34 -5.17
CA CYS A 5 9.22 17.04 -5.54
C CYS A 5 8.45 16.50 -6.76
N PRO A 6 9.16 15.97 -7.79
CA PRO A 6 8.52 15.46 -9.00
C PRO A 6 7.74 14.16 -8.76
N ALA A 7 7.98 13.47 -7.64
CA ALA A 7 7.33 12.22 -7.32
C ALA A 7 5.94 12.45 -6.69
N GLN A 8 4.89 12.17 -7.47
CA GLN A 8 3.50 12.14 -7.00
C GLN A 8 3.12 10.71 -6.59
N CYS A 9 3.46 10.34 -5.37
CA CYS A 9 3.11 9.04 -4.80
C CYS A 9 2.05 9.28 -3.72
N SER A 10 1.02 8.44 -3.70
CA SER A 10 -0.14 8.65 -2.81
C SER A 10 0.14 8.27 -1.35
N HIS A 11 1.07 7.34 -1.14
CA HIS A 11 1.41 6.77 0.17
C HIS A 11 2.93 6.67 0.34
N PRO A 12 3.68 7.78 0.28
CA PRO A 12 5.13 7.72 0.37
C PRO A 12 5.61 7.23 1.74
N ALA A 13 6.70 6.49 1.77
CA ALA A 13 7.35 6.13 3.02
C ALA A 13 8.11 7.35 3.61
N PRO A 14 8.24 7.43 4.95
CA PRO A 14 9.09 8.42 5.59
C PRO A 14 10.53 8.27 5.09
N SER A 15 11.15 9.39 4.74
CA SER A 15 12.53 9.45 4.26
C SER A 15 13.23 10.66 4.86
N ASP A 16 14.51 10.52 5.22
CA ASP A 16 15.34 11.64 5.70
C ASP A 16 15.68 12.67 4.61
N SER A 17 15.34 12.37 3.35
CA SER A 17 15.49 13.29 2.23
C SER A 17 14.38 14.35 2.20
N CYS A 18 14.68 15.52 1.62
CA CYS A 18 13.71 16.59 1.37
C CYS A 18 12.51 16.14 0.51
N CYS A 19 12.68 15.07 -0.26
CA CYS A 19 11.61 14.48 -1.07
C CYS A 19 11.24 13.08 -0.57
N PRO A 20 9.94 12.72 -0.62
CA PRO A 20 9.49 11.39 -0.29
C PRO A 20 10.12 10.34 -1.21
N ALA A 21 10.50 9.20 -0.63
CA ALA A 21 10.92 8.03 -1.39
C ALA A 21 9.69 7.23 -1.85
N CYS A 22 9.63 6.90 -3.14
CA CYS A 22 8.57 6.10 -3.73
C CYS A 22 8.95 4.64 -3.97
N ASP A 23 10.04 4.20 -3.34
CA ASP A 23 10.51 2.82 -3.37
C ASP A 23 9.80 1.95 -2.32
N SER A 24 9.03 2.58 -1.43
CA SER A 24 8.19 1.93 -0.44
C SER A 24 6.96 2.77 -0.14
N CYS A 25 5.96 2.12 0.45
CA CYS A 25 4.68 2.73 0.79
C CYS A 25 4.48 2.72 2.31
N LEU A 26 4.03 3.83 2.89
CA LEU A 26 3.51 3.84 4.26
C LEU A 26 2.00 3.60 4.22
N TYR A 27 1.55 2.47 4.74
CA TYR A 27 0.13 2.12 4.77
C TYR A 27 -0.23 1.51 6.13
N GLU A 28 -1.29 2.02 6.74
CA GLU A 28 -1.76 1.59 8.08
C GLU A 28 -0.64 1.62 9.14
N GLY A 29 0.26 2.62 9.05
CA GLY A 29 1.40 2.77 9.96
C GLY A 29 2.56 1.81 9.71
N ILE A 30 2.51 1.00 8.65
CA ILE A 30 3.55 0.04 8.31
C ILE A 30 4.21 0.40 6.98
N VAL A 31 5.54 0.43 6.96
CA VAL A 31 6.32 0.60 5.73
C VAL A 31 6.35 -0.73 4.96
N ARG A 32 5.90 -0.68 3.71
CA ARG A 32 5.80 -1.82 2.80
C ARG A 32 6.71 -1.59 1.61
N SER A 33 7.57 -2.57 1.32
CA SER A 33 8.48 -2.54 0.17
C SER A 33 7.72 -2.48 -1.15
N GLN A 34 8.31 -1.89 -2.18
CA GLN A 34 7.78 -1.95 -3.54
C GLN A 34 7.55 -3.41 -3.96
N SER A 35 6.48 -3.64 -4.73
CA SER A 35 5.97 -4.95 -5.17
C SER A 35 5.56 -5.92 -4.06
N ARG A 36 5.50 -5.46 -2.79
CA ARG A 36 5.05 -6.30 -1.69
C ARG A 36 3.52 -6.30 -1.61
N THR A 37 2.95 -7.49 -1.62
CA THR A 37 1.52 -7.73 -1.38
C THR A 37 1.27 -8.05 0.10
N PHE A 38 0.18 -7.53 0.67
CA PHE A 38 -0.19 -7.70 2.07
C PHE A 38 -1.72 -7.55 2.22
N THR A 39 -2.30 -8.18 3.22
CA THR A 39 -3.72 -7.99 3.56
C THR A 39 -3.90 -6.69 4.34
N SER A 40 -4.95 -5.91 4.05
CA SER A 40 -5.27 -4.72 4.84
C SER A 40 -5.66 -5.09 6.27
N LEU A 41 -5.17 -4.32 7.24
CA LEU A 41 -5.53 -4.46 8.65
C LEU A 41 -6.96 -4.00 8.92
N HIS A 42 -7.44 -2.98 8.20
CA HIS A 42 -8.85 -2.56 8.28
C HIS A 42 -9.80 -3.50 7.55
N ASN A 43 -9.40 -4.06 6.40
CA ASN A 43 -10.23 -4.97 5.61
C ASN A 43 -9.48 -6.28 5.33
N PRO A 44 -9.72 -7.35 6.12
CA PRO A 44 -9.09 -8.65 5.89
C PRO A 44 -9.52 -9.32 4.59
N CYS A 45 -10.61 -8.83 3.98
CA CYS A 45 -11.10 -9.28 2.67
C CYS A 45 -10.48 -8.50 1.50
N GLN A 46 -9.42 -7.71 1.72
CA GLN A 46 -8.73 -6.98 0.67
C GLN A 46 -7.23 -7.28 0.70
N SER A 47 -6.66 -7.50 -0.49
CA SER A 47 -5.23 -7.64 -0.71
C SER A 47 -4.69 -6.36 -1.32
N CYS A 48 -3.69 -5.76 -0.68
CA CYS A 48 -3.07 -4.52 -1.08
C CYS A 48 -1.64 -4.75 -1.55
N THR A 49 -1.22 -4.05 -2.59
CA THR A 49 0.15 -4.13 -3.14
C THR A 49 0.75 -2.73 -3.24
N CYS A 50 1.98 -2.57 -2.76
CA CYS A 50 2.73 -1.32 -2.90
C CYS A 50 3.38 -1.25 -4.29
N VAL A 51 3.03 -0.23 -5.08
CA VAL A 51 3.58 0.02 -6.42
C VAL A 51 3.99 1.48 -6.50
N ARG A 52 5.31 1.73 -6.56
CA ARG A 52 5.89 3.09 -6.72
C ARG A 52 5.35 4.10 -5.69
N GLY A 53 5.35 3.73 -4.41
CA GLY A 53 4.85 4.61 -3.34
C GLY A 53 3.34 4.83 -3.35
N SER A 54 2.59 4.01 -4.10
CA SER A 54 1.13 3.99 -4.09
C SER A 54 0.62 2.60 -3.75
N VAL A 55 -0.41 2.53 -2.92
CA VAL A 55 -1.01 1.26 -2.50
C VAL A 55 -2.22 0.98 -3.38
N SER A 56 -2.24 -0.18 -4.03
CA SER A 56 -3.37 -0.65 -4.82
C SER A 56 -4.00 -1.85 -4.13
N CYS A 57 -5.26 -1.72 -3.71
CA CYS A 57 -6.00 -2.76 -3.02
C CYS A 57 -7.06 -3.39 -3.91
N VAL A 58 -7.14 -4.72 -3.90
CA VAL A 58 -8.12 -5.53 -4.61
C VAL A 58 -8.88 -6.42 -3.63
N PRO A 59 -10.18 -6.66 -3.83
CA PRO A 59 -10.93 -7.59 -2.99
C PRO A 59 -10.39 -9.02 -3.17
N LEU A 60 -10.23 -9.72 -2.05
CA LEU A 60 -9.95 -11.15 -2.02
C LEU A 60 -11.24 -11.89 -2.35
N ILE A 61 -11.18 -12.72 -3.39
CA ILE A 61 -12.26 -13.63 -3.73
C ILE A 61 -12.11 -14.87 -2.85
N CYS A 62 -13.01 -15.03 -1.89
CA CYS A 62 -13.10 -16.26 -1.09
C CYS A 62 -13.93 -17.31 -1.83
N PRO A 63 -13.59 -18.61 -1.72
CA PRO A 63 -14.47 -19.67 -2.19
C PRO A 63 -15.81 -19.63 -1.41
N PRO A 64 -16.92 -20.04 -2.03
CA PRO A 64 -18.21 -20.10 -1.35
C PRO A 64 -18.12 -21.02 -0.14
N ALA A 65 -18.62 -20.55 1.01
CA ALA A 65 -18.67 -21.37 2.22
C ALA A 65 -19.61 -22.56 2.00
N PRO A 66 -19.23 -23.78 2.42
CA PRO A 66 -20.13 -24.91 2.39
C PRO A 66 -21.30 -24.65 3.35
N CYS A 67 -22.53 -24.65 2.82
CA CYS A 67 -23.72 -24.45 3.62
C CYS A 67 -24.10 -25.76 4.32
N SER A 68 -24.14 -25.78 5.66
CA SER A 68 -24.68 -26.91 6.41
C SER A 68 -26.20 -26.79 6.46
N ARG A 69 -26.89 -27.76 5.87
CA ARG A 69 -28.35 -27.83 5.78
C ARG A 69 -28.98 -28.27 7.11
#